data_AF-A0A7C3TB14-F1
#
_entry.id   AF-A0A7C3TB14-F1
#
_cell.length_a   1.000
_cell.length_b   1.000
_cell.length_c   1.000
_cell.angle_alpha   90.00
_cell.angle_beta   90.00
_cell.angle_gamma   90.00
#
_symmetry.space_group_name_H-M   'P 1'
#
loop_
_entity.id
_entity.type
_entity.pdbx_description
1 polymer ?
#
loop_
_entity_poly.entity_id
_entity_poly.type
_entity_poly.pdbx_seq_one_letter_code
_entity_poly.pdbx_strand_id
1 'polypeptide(L)'
;MKRKITEFVSEKYRKKGVAPSVRQILQELDLNRTLFYKAFPGGLREVCEKAGVQLPSERLKLVKQALRTKERSAERSERGGFDPEFKRSELEAGIRELGYTFQLETEGVKDKPYWRARREQFDHLCDWMFKRLKEVEEPKALKALYRGSRSLRLIT
;
A
#
# COMPACT_ATOMS: atom_id res chain seq x y z
N MET A 1 5.17 -23.72 -11.18
CA MET A 1 4.35 -22.63 -10.60
C MET A 1 3.52 -21.89 -11.65
N LYS A 2 4.15 -21.33 -12.70
CA LYS A 2 3.43 -20.60 -13.77
C LYS A 2 2.31 -21.43 -14.43
N ARG A 3 2.60 -22.69 -14.79
CA ARG A 3 1.60 -23.63 -15.36
C ARG A 3 0.39 -23.86 -14.45
N LYS A 4 0.60 -24.14 -13.15
CA LYS A 4 -0.48 -24.34 -12.18
C LYS A 4 -1.43 -23.12 -12.10
N ILE A 5 -0.86 -21.91 -12.15
CA ILE A 5 -1.64 -20.66 -12.11
C ILE A 5 -2.44 -20.48 -13.40
N THR A 6 -1.83 -20.71 -14.58
CA THR A 6 -2.53 -20.57 -15.87
C THR A 6 -3.61 -21.63 -16.06
N GLU A 7 -3.38 -22.87 -15.64
CA GLU A 7 -4.36 -23.96 -15.68
C GLU A 7 -5.56 -23.64 -14.78
N PHE A 8 -5.31 -23.21 -13.54
CA PHE A 8 -6.35 -22.80 -12.60
C PHE A 8 -7.23 -21.66 -13.16
N VAL A 9 -6.59 -20.64 -13.76
CA VAL A 9 -7.32 -19.51 -14.38
C VAL A 9 -8.17 -19.98 -15.56
N SER A 10 -7.63 -20.85 -16.42
CA SER A 10 -8.37 -21.42 -17.55
C SER A 10 -9.58 -22.24 -17.09
N GLU A 11 -9.41 -23.08 -16.08
CA GLU A 11 -10.48 -23.94 -15.56
C GLU A 11 -11.60 -23.13 -14.88
N LYS A 12 -11.22 -22.14 -14.06
CA LYS A 12 -12.19 -21.23 -13.42
C LYS A 12 -12.94 -20.40 -14.44
N TYR A 13 -12.27 -19.96 -15.50
CA TYR A 13 -12.90 -19.25 -16.60
C TYR A 13 -13.93 -20.12 -17.33
N ARG A 14 -13.58 -21.39 -17.64
CA ARG A 14 -14.53 -22.33 -18.25
C ARG A 14 -15.77 -22.56 -17.38
N LYS A 15 -15.59 -22.64 -16.06
CA LYS A 15 -16.69 -22.89 -15.11
C LYS A 15 -17.61 -21.68 -14.89
N LYS A 16 -17.07 -20.46 -14.86
CA LYS A 16 -17.82 -19.25 -14.46
C LYS A 16 -18.03 -18.24 -15.59
N GLY A 17 -17.40 -18.44 -16.75
CA GLY A 17 -17.37 -17.47 -17.85
C GLY A 17 -16.62 -16.17 -17.53
N VAL A 18 -15.97 -16.08 -16.35
CA VAL A 18 -15.32 -14.86 -15.86
C VAL A 18 -13.96 -15.18 -15.27
N ALA A 19 -12.96 -14.37 -15.63
CA ALA A 19 -11.60 -14.56 -15.15
C ALA A 19 -11.51 -14.29 -13.63
N PRO A 20 -10.93 -15.21 -12.85
CA PRO A 20 -10.77 -15.02 -11.40
C PRO A 20 -9.86 -13.82 -11.10
N SER A 21 -10.09 -13.16 -9.97
CA SER A 21 -9.25 -12.05 -9.50
C SER A 21 -7.92 -12.54 -8.93
N VAL A 22 -6.91 -11.67 -8.85
CA VAL A 22 -5.62 -12.00 -8.20
C VAL A 22 -5.86 -12.51 -6.78
N ARG A 23 -6.72 -11.84 -6.00
CA ARG A 23 -7.03 -12.26 -4.62
C ARG A 23 -7.58 -13.69 -4.56
N GLN A 24 -8.50 -14.04 -5.47
CA GLN A 24 -9.06 -15.40 -5.55
C GLN A 24 -8.00 -16.43 -5.95
N ILE A 25 -7.13 -16.10 -6.91
CA ILE A 25 -6.02 -16.97 -7.32
C ILE A 25 -5.07 -17.20 -6.14
N LEU A 26 -4.71 -16.15 -5.40
CA LEU A 26 -3.83 -16.25 -4.24
C LEU A 26 -4.46 -17.08 -3.11
N GLN A 27 -5.76 -16.90 -2.83
CA GLN A 27 -6.47 -17.64 -1.80
C GLN A 27 -6.66 -19.12 -2.15
N GLU A 28 -7.06 -19.43 -3.39
CA GLU A 28 -7.34 -20.82 -3.77
C GLU A 28 -6.07 -21.64 -4.05
N LEU A 29 -4.97 -21.00 -4.42
CA LEU A 29 -3.68 -21.69 -4.65
C LEU A 29 -2.72 -21.57 -3.46
N ASP A 30 -3.16 -20.95 -2.36
CA ASP A 30 -2.36 -20.63 -1.18
C ASP A 30 -0.99 -19.99 -1.54
N LEU A 31 -1.06 -18.95 -2.37
CA LEU A 31 0.12 -18.29 -2.92
C LEU A 31 0.38 -16.95 -2.24
N ASN A 32 1.64 -16.70 -1.95
CA ASN A 32 2.10 -15.38 -1.54
C ASN A 32 2.05 -14.41 -2.74
N ARG A 33 1.50 -13.22 -2.50
CA ARG A 33 1.43 -12.11 -3.48
C ARG A 33 2.80 -11.80 -4.10
N THR A 34 3.87 -11.82 -3.31
CA THR A 34 5.23 -11.56 -3.79
C THR A 34 5.69 -12.63 -4.79
N LEU A 35 5.38 -13.90 -4.53
CA LEU A 35 5.70 -15.00 -5.46
C LEU A 35 4.90 -14.91 -6.75
N PHE A 36 3.63 -14.47 -6.66
CA PHE A 36 2.79 -14.25 -7.82
C PHE A 36 3.36 -13.18 -8.76
N TYR A 37 3.74 -12.00 -8.24
CA TYR A 37 4.30 -10.94 -9.07
C TYR A 37 5.74 -11.21 -9.55
N LYS A 38 6.52 -12.04 -8.83
CA LYS A 38 7.79 -12.57 -9.36
C LYS A 38 7.55 -13.51 -10.55
N ALA A 39 6.49 -14.31 -10.50
CA ALA A 39 6.16 -15.26 -11.57
C ALA A 39 5.49 -14.57 -12.79
N PHE A 40 4.67 -13.56 -12.54
CA PHE A 40 3.93 -12.79 -13.55
C PHE A 40 4.06 -11.29 -13.27
N PRO A 41 5.14 -10.65 -13.77
CA PRO A 41 5.36 -9.20 -13.59
C PRO A 41 4.21 -8.36 -14.17
N GLY A 42 3.59 -8.80 -15.27
CA GLY A 42 2.42 -8.16 -15.87
C GLY A 42 1.11 -8.43 -15.12
N GLY A 43 1.17 -9.14 -13.98
CA GLY A 43 0.06 -9.42 -13.10
C GLY A 43 -1.05 -10.25 -13.78
N LEU A 44 -2.31 -9.94 -13.46
CA LEU A 44 -3.46 -10.70 -13.94
C LEU A 44 -3.58 -10.70 -15.47
N ARG A 45 -3.16 -9.61 -16.12
CA ARG A 45 -3.20 -9.49 -17.59
C ARG A 45 -2.34 -10.57 -18.24
N GLU A 46 -1.10 -10.70 -17.79
CA GLU A 46 -0.15 -11.69 -18.30
C GLU A 46 -0.64 -13.12 -18.03
N VAL A 47 -1.25 -13.36 -16.87
CA VAL A 47 -1.82 -14.67 -16.53
C VAL A 47 -2.98 -15.03 -17.46
N CYS A 48 -3.92 -14.11 -17.69
CA CYS A 48 -5.08 -14.35 -18.54
C CYS A 48 -4.68 -14.55 -20.02
N GLU A 49 -3.72 -13.76 -20.51
CA GLU A 49 -3.16 -13.89 -21.85
C GLU A 49 -2.52 -15.26 -22.04
N LYS A 50 -1.67 -15.70 -21.09
CA LYS A 50 -1.07 -17.04 -21.11
C LYS A 50 -2.06 -18.18 -20.90
N ALA A 51 -3.18 -17.93 -20.24
CA ALA A 51 -4.26 -18.90 -20.05
C ALA A 51 -5.21 -18.99 -21.25
N GLY A 52 -5.05 -18.15 -22.29
CA GLY A 52 -5.95 -18.08 -23.43
C GLY A 52 -7.36 -17.59 -23.07
N VAL A 53 -7.47 -16.80 -22.00
CA VAL A 53 -8.75 -16.37 -21.43
C VAL A 53 -8.99 -14.90 -21.74
N GLN A 54 -10.20 -14.57 -22.21
CA GLN A 54 -10.59 -13.18 -22.41
C GLN A 54 -10.74 -12.48 -21.06
N LEU A 55 -9.95 -11.42 -20.85
CA LEU A 55 -10.15 -10.51 -19.73
C LEU A 55 -11.49 -9.78 -19.93
N PRO A 56 -12.41 -9.79 -18.94
CA PRO A 56 -13.68 -9.08 -19.07
C PRO A 56 -13.46 -7.61 -19.42
N SER A 57 -14.02 -7.18 -20.56
CA SER A 57 -13.85 -5.84 -21.16
C SER A 57 -14.24 -4.71 -20.21
N GLU A 58 -15.17 -4.97 -19.29
CA GLU A 58 -15.57 -4.02 -18.23
C GLU A 58 -14.48 -3.79 -17.19
N ARG A 59 -13.71 -4.83 -16.84
CA ARG A 59 -12.54 -4.68 -15.98
C ARG A 59 -11.40 -3.95 -16.68
N LEU A 60 -11.24 -4.09 -17.99
CA LEU A 60 -10.26 -3.28 -18.75
C LEU A 60 -10.61 -1.80 -18.75
N LYS A 61 -11.89 -1.42 -18.75
CA LYS A 61 -12.32 -0.01 -18.59
C LYS A 61 -12.04 0.51 -17.19
N LEU A 62 -12.34 -0.26 -16.15
CA LEU A 62 -12.05 0.10 -14.75
C LEU A 62 -10.55 0.14 -14.45
N VAL A 63 -9.77 -0.79 -15.01
CA VAL A 63 -8.30 -0.79 -14.91
C VAL A 63 -7.69 0.34 -15.73
N LYS A 64 -8.19 0.66 -16.93
CA LYS A 64 -7.74 1.85 -17.68
C LYS A 64 -8.10 3.15 -16.96
N GLN A 65 -9.26 3.24 -16.32
CA GLN A 65 -9.59 4.40 -15.47
C GLN A 65 -8.68 4.47 -14.25
N ALA A 66 -8.48 3.37 -13.52
CA ALA A 66 -7.58 3.31 -12.37
C ALA A 66 -6.12 3.56 -12.75
N LEU A 67 -5.68 3.11 -13.93
CA LEU A 67 -4.38 3.40 -14.50
C LEU A 67 -4.26 4.86 -14.94
N ARG A 68 -5.30 5.49 -15.51
CA ARG A 68 -5.30 6.94 -15.80
C ARG A 68 -5.29 7.80 -14.54
N THR A 69 -5.96 7.37 -13.47
CA THR A 69 -5.87 8.04 -12.16
C THR A 69 -4.49 7.84 -11.55
N LYS A 70 -3.89 6.65 -11.71
CA LYS A 70 -2.51 6.36 -11.31
C LYS A 70 -1.47 7.10 -12.16
N GLU A 71 -1.65 7.21 -13.47
CA GLU A 71 -0.80 7.95 -14.40
C GLU A 71 -0.90 9.44 -14.11
N ARG A 72 -2.09 9.99 -13.81
CA ARG A 72 -2.19 11.38 -13.31
C ARG A 72 -1.49 11.61 -11.97
N SER A 73 -1.41 10.62 -11.09
CA SER A 73 -0.62 10.72 -9.86
C SER A 73 0.87 10.37 -10.03
N ALA A 74 1.23 9.55 -11.02
CA ALA A 74 2.59 9.09 -11.30
C ALA A 74 3.34 10.05 -12.24
N GLU A 75 2.71 10.58 -13.29
CA GLU A 75 3.24 11.68 -14.12
C GLU A 75 3.44 12.95 -13.29
N ARG A 76 2.60 13.19 -12.27
CA ARG A 76 2.82 14.29 -11.29
C ARG A 76 4.02 14.03 -10.37
N SER A 77 4.37 12.77 -10.15
CA SER A 77 5.54 12.36 -9.36
C SER A 77 6.85 12.32 -10.17
N GLU A 78 6.77 11.99 -11.47
CA GLU A 78 7.94 11.91 -12.35
C GLU A 78 8.42 13.28 -12.84
N ARG A 79 7.54 14.30 -12.86
CA ARG A 79 7.94 15.72 -13.01
C ARG A 79 8.33 16.37 -11.69
N GLY A 80 8.97 15.67 -10.75
CA GLY A 80 9.68 16.28 -9.60
C GLY A 80 8.89 17.31 -8.78
N GLY A 81 7.56 17.26 -8.81
CA GLY A 81 6.70 18.22 -8.14
C GLY A 81 6.52 17.82 -6.69
N PHE A 82 6.89 18.69 -5.76
CA PHE A 82 6.47 18.53 -4.38
C PHE A 82 4.96 18.76 -4.31
N ASP A 83 4.17 17.69 -4.29
CA ASP A 83 2.72 17.73 -4.07
C ASP A 83 2.45 17.79 -2.55
N PRO A 84 2.06 18.96 -2.00
CA PRO A 84 1.93 19.12 -0.55
C PRO A 84 0.81 18.28 0.04
N GLU A 85 -0.30 18.11 -0.68
CA GLU A 85 -1.46 17.34 -0.20
C GLU A 85 -1.14 15.85 -0.12
N PHE A 86 -0.50 15.31 -1.16
CA PHE A 86 -0.04 13.93 -1.17
C PHE A 86 1.00 13.68 -0.07
N LYS A 87 1.98 14.58 0.08
CA LYS A 87 3.04 14.44 1.09
C LYS A 87 2.53 14.59 2.51
N ARG A 88 1.51 15.43 2.73
CA ARG A 88 0.82 15.53 4.02
C ARG A 88 0.10 14.21 4.34
N SER A 89 -0.65 13.67 3.37
CA SER A 89 -1.35 12.39 3.53
C SER A 89 -0.39 11.23 3.83
N GLU A 90 0.76 11.20 3.16
CA GLU A 90 1.81 10.19 3.38
C GLU A 90 2.42 10.29 4.79
N LEU A 91 2.66 11.51 5.29
CA LEU A 91 3.14 11.72 6.66
C LEU A 91 2.10 11.35 7.69
N GLU A 92 0.83 11.69 7.47
CA GLU A 92 -0.26 11.29 8.38
C GLU A 92 -0.35 9.78 8.50
N ALA A 93 -0.35 9.07 7.37
CA ALA A 93 -0.36 7.61 7.34
C ALA A 93 0.85 7.05 8.11
N GLY A 94 2.03 7.65 7.92
CA GLY A 94 3.24 7.23 8.60
C GLY A 94 3.24 7.44 10.11
N ILE A 95 2.66 8.54 10.60
CA ILE A 95 2.50 8.80 12.05
C ILE A 95 1.51 7.80 12.65
N ARG A 96 0.39 7.52 11.96
CA ARG A 96 -0.60 6.52 12.41
C ARG A 96 0.01 5.11 12.49
N GLU A 97 0.78 4.75 11.47
CA GLU A 97 1.47 3.45 11.42
C GLU A 97 2.43 3.30 12.60
N LEU A 98 3.26 4.31 12.89
CA LEU A 98 4.18 4.32 14.03
C LEU A 98 3.44 4.16 15.37
N GLY A 99 2.34 4.88 15.56
CA GLY A 99 1.46 4.74 16.73
C GLY A 99 0.98 3.31 16.91
N TYR A 100 0.44 2.74 15.83
CA TYR A 100 -0.12 1.39 15.84
C TYR A 100 0.94 0.30 16.07
N THR A 101 2.11 0.38 15.43
CA THR A 101 3.19 -0.60 15.62
C THR A 101 3.71 -0.57 17.05
N PHE A 102 3.94 0.62 17.60
CA PHE A 102 4.42 0.77 18.97
C PHE A 102 3.41 0.20 20.00
N GLN A 103 2.11 0.44 19.77
CA GLN A 103 1.06 -0.16 20.59
C GLN A 103 1.07 -1.69 20.50
N LEU A 104 1.14 -2.27 19.30
CA LEU A 104 1.19 -3.74 19.15
C LEU A 104 2.41 -4.36 19.86
N GLU A 105 3.60 -3.79 19.69
CA GLU A 105 4.84 -4.31 20.28
C GLU A 105 4.83 -4.26 21.81
N THR A 106 4.16 -3.27 22.38
CA THR A 106 4.14 -3.05 23.83
C THR A 106 2.92 -3.64 24.53
N GLU A 107 2.01 -4.31 23.81
CA GLU A 107 0.69 -4.72 24.32
C GLU A 107 0.79 -5.72 25.47
N GLY A 108 1.73 -6.66 25.39
CA GLY A 108 1.97 -7.64 26.45
C GLY A 108 2.64 -7.07 27.72
N VAL A 109 3.10 -5.81 27.69
CA VAL A 109 3.80 -5.16 28.80
C VAL A 109 3.18 -3.83 29.22
N LYS A 110 2.04 -3.46 28.64
CA LYS A 110 1.41 -2.13 28.76
C LYS A 110 1.07 -1.71 30.20
N ASP A 111 0.75 -2.68 31.05
CA ASP A 111 0.32 -2.42 32.43
C ASP A 111 1.49 -2.20 33.40
N LYS A 112 2.73 -2.41 32.95
CA LYS A 112 3.91 -2.09 33.74
C LYS A 112 4.07 -0.56 33.82
N PRO A 113 4.34 0.02 35.01
CA PRO A 113 4.40 1.48 35.20
C PRO A 113 5.30 2.22 34.21
N TYR A 114 6.48 1.66 33.91
CA TYR A 114 7.40 2.20 32.91
C TYR A 114 6.77 2.28 31.51
N TRP A 115 6.12 1.20 31.07
CA TRP A 115 5.55 1.09 29.73
C TRP A 115 4.27 1.92 29.57
N ARG A 116 3.50 2.10 30.65
CA ARG A 116 2.36 3.04 30.67
C ARG A 116 2.81 4.47 30.40
N ALA A 117 3.76 4.97 31.19
CA ALA A 117 4.32 6.32 31.00
C ALA A 117 4.99 6.47 29.63
N ARG A 118 5.64 5.42 29.13
CA ARG A 118 6.27 5.44 27.81
C ARG A 118 5.26 5.49 26.66
N ARG A 119 4.11 4.81 26.78
CA ARG A 119 3.00 4.89 25.83
C ARG A 119 2.39 6.28 25.80
N GLU A 120 2.11 6.87 26.96
CA GLU A 120 1.60 8.24 27.05
C GLU A 120 2.56 9.25 26.37
N GLN A 121 3.86 9.13 26.62
CA GLN A 121 4.87 9.95 25.95
C GLN A 121 4.86 9.77 24.43
N PHE A 122 4.68 8.54 23.95
CA PHE A 122 4.66 8.23 22.52
C PHE A 122 3.38 8.74 21.84
N ASP A 123 2.23 8.57 22.48
CA ASP A 123 0.95 9.09 22.00
C ASP A 123 1.00 10.63 21.93
N HIS A 124 1.55 11.29 22.95
CA HIS A 124 1.78 12.74 22.92
C HIS A 124 2.72 13.19 21.79
N LEU A 125 3.75 12.39 21.47
CA LEU A 125 4.62 12.66 20.34
C LEU A 125 3.84 12.56 19.01
N CYS A 126 3.04 11.52 18.82
CA CYS A 126 2.20 11.35 17.63
C CYS A 126 1.20 12.52 17.49
N ASP A 127 0.53 12.90 18.57
CA ASP A 127 -0.40 14.04 18.59
C ASP A 127 0.29 15.36 18.26
N TRP A 128 1.48 15.60 18.83
CA TRP A 128 2.28 16.78 18.51
C TRP A 128 2.67 16.80 17.02
N MET A 129 3.06 15.66 16.45
CA MET A 129 3.38 15.55 15.03
C MET A 129 2.16 15.83 14.14
N PHE A 130 0.98 15.32 14.49
CA PHE A 130 -0.26 15.63 13.78
C PHE A 130 -0.64 17.10 13.86
N LYS A 131 -0.55 17.70 15.05
CA LYS A 131 -0.81 19.13 15.25
C LYS A 131 0.13 19.95 14.37
N ARG A 132 1.43 19.64 14.41
CA ARG A 132 2.43 20.34 13.60
C ARG A 132 2.15 20.20 12.11
N LEU A 133 1.73 19.02 11.66
CA LEU A 133 1.41 18.76 10.26
C LEU A 133 0.18 19.54 9.77
N LYS A 134 -0.82 19.74 10.64
CA LYS A 134 -2.02 20.57 10.35
C LYS A 134 -1.70 22.06 10.25
N GLU A 135 -0.81 22.55 11.12
CA GLU A 135 -0.41 23.97 11.17
C GLU A 135 0.51 24.39 10.01
N VAL A 136 1.10 23.43 9.29
CA VAL A 136 2.07 23.74 8.23
C VAL A 136 1.35 24.03 6.92
N GLU A 137 1.06 25.30 6.67
CA GLU A 137 0.44 25.76 5.42
C GLU A 137 1.46 25.88 4.29
N GLU A 138 2.72 26.21 4.60
CA GLU A 138 3.76 26.42 3.60
C GLU A 138 4.35 25.10 3.05
N PRO A 139 4.36 24.90 1.72
CA PRO A 139 4.96 23.73 1.08
C PRO A 139 6.43 23.49 1.45
N LYS A 140 7.21 24.57 1.66
CA LYS A 140 8.63 24.49 2.02
C LYS A 140 8.82 23.91 3.42
N ALA A 141 8.01 24.32 4.39
CA ALA A 141 8.02 23.81 5.75
C ALA A 141 7.56 22.34 5.80
N LEU A 142 6.57 21.96 4.99
CA LEU A 142 6.14 20.57 4.86
C LEU A 142 7.24 19.67 4.28
N LYS A 143 7.99 20.17 3.30
CA LYS A 143 9.14 19.47 2.72
C LYS A 143 10.26 19.25 3.74
N ALA A 144 10.50 20.21 4.63
CA ALA A 144 11.48 20.08 5.71
C ALA A 144 11.04 19.02 6.74
N LEU A 145 9.77 19.05 7.16
CA LEU A 145 9.19 18.03 8.05
C LEU A 145 9.25 16.62 7.44
N TYR A 146 8.91 16.50 6.16
CA TYR A 146 8.98 15.23 5.44
C TYR A 146 10.41 14.66 5.40
N ARG A 147 11.42 15.51 5.23
CA ARG A 147 12.82 15.09 5.27
C ARG A 147 13.24 14.64 6.67
N GLY A 148 12.86 15.39 7.69
CA GLY A 148 13.17 15.06 9.10
C GLY A 148 12.54 13.73 9.55
N SER A 149 11.28 13.48 9.20
CA SER A 149 10.59 12.23 9.57
C SER A 149 11.19 11.00 8.88
N ARG A 150 11.70 11.15 7.66
CA ARG A 150 12.37 10.08 6.92
C ARG A 150 13.69 9.68 7.58
N SER A 151 14.40 10.63 8.18
CA SER A 151 15.62 10.35 8.96
C SER A 151 15.32 9.59 10.26
N LEU A 152 14.16 9.82 10.88
CA LEU A 152 13.74 9.08 12.08
C LEU A 152 13.45 7.60 11.80
N ARG A 153 12.86 7.29 10.63
CA ARG A 153 12.60 5.90 10.19
C ARG A 153 13.84 5.07 9.87
N LEU A 154 15.02 5.70 9.73
CA LEU A 154 16.27 5.00 9.43
C LEU A 154 17.08 4.66 10.69
N ILE A 155 16.63 5.12 11.86
CA ILE A 155 17.34 4.98 13.15
C ILE A 155 16.61 3.99 14.08
N THR A 156 15.36 3.63 13.76
CA THR A 156 14.58 2.55 14.39
C THR A 156 14.63 1.29 13.56
#